data_AF-A0AAD9FSG5-F1
#
_entry.id   AF-A0AAD9FSG5-F1
#
_cell.length_a   1.000
_cell.length_b   1.000
_cell.length_c   1.000
_cell.angle_alpha   90.00
_cell.angle_beta   90.00
_cell.angle_gamma   90.00
#
_symmetry.space_group_name_H-M   'P 1'
#
loop_
_entity.id
_entity.type
_entity.pdbx_description
1 polymer ?
#
loop_
_entity_poly.entity_id
_entity_poly.type
_entity_poly.pdbx_seq_one_letter_code
_entity_poly.pdbx_strand_id
1 'polypeptide(L)'
;MATEQEHENRTIGGYKAALHNPNVSDEAKHHAAQVIAAHAAATAQAEQAAPAGDAHQNHVIRGYKATLTNPNTSDEAKAHARAKLAELGIKEEVHEGNHEPHQHQGHSHEHHPRPHVHTPGHHVPEAQHEHHVLGGYKATLANPNTSDEAKAHAREMLAKAEQGVGGDTRDKEHEEHVMRGYKATLSNPNVSEEAKVHAREYLKAHGEHV
;
A
#
# COMPACT_ATOMS: atom_id res chain seq x y z
N MET A 1 -1.06 10.73 -17.04
CA MET A 1 -0.76 11.79 -16.06
C MET A 1 -0.26 11.26 -14.71
N ALA A 2 -0.65 10.05 -14.24
CA ALA A 2 -0.14 9.50 -12.97
C ALA A 2 1.35 9.08 -13.00
N THR A 3 1.86 8.61 -14.15
CA THR A 3 3.23 8.06 -14.28
C THR A 3 4.34 9.09 -14.13
N GLU A 4 4.06 10.36 -14.41
CA GLU A 4 5.05 11.44 -14.39
C GLU A 4 5.33 11.88 -12.95
N GLN A 5 4.27 12.01 -12.16
CA GLN A 5 4.35 12.39 -10.75
C GLN A 5 4.96 11.28 -9.87
N GLU A 6 4.71 10.01 -10.20
CA GLU A 6 5.37 8.88 -9.55
C GLU A 6 6.87 8.82 -9.85
N HIS A 7 7.26 9.06 -11.11
CA HIS A 7 8.66 9.13 -11.52
C HIS A 7 9.40 10.29 -10.84
N GLU A 8 8.73 11.43 -10.71
CA GLU A 8 9.28 12.62 -10.04
C GLU A 8 9.47 12.37 -8.52
N ASN A 9 8.47 11.82 -7.85
CA ASN A 9 8.56 11.44 -6.43
C ASN A 9 9.69 10.43 -6.15
N ARG A 10 9.87 9.45 -7.04
CA ARG A 10 10.98 8.48 -6.94
C ARG A 10 12.34 9.16 -7.11
N THR A 11 12.44 10.09 -8.06
CA THR A 11 13.66 10.88 -8.31
C THR A 11 14.04 11.73 -7.10
N ILE A 12 13.07 12.44 -6.51
CA ILE A 12 13.28 13.25 -5.29
C ILE A 12 13.67 12.38 -4.09
N GLY A 13 13.09 11.19 -3.97
CA GLY A 13 13.50 10.19 -2.97
C GLY A 13 14.98 9.80 -3.10
N GLY A 14 15.46 9.61 -4.34
CA GLY A 14 16.88 9.33 -4.62
C GLY A 14 17.81 10.48 -4.20
N TYR A 15 17.45 11.73 -4.52
CA TYR A 15 18.23 12.90 -4.10
C TYR A 15 18.25 13.06 -2.57
N LYS A 16 17.14 12.78 -1.89
CA LYS A 16 17.09 12.80 -0.42
C LYS A 16 18.00 11.73 0.19
N ALA A 17 18.05 10.53 -0.40
CA ALA A 17 18.98 9.48 0.04
C ALA A 17 20.45 9.90 -0.15
N ALA A 18 20.77 10.59 -1.26
CA ALA A 18 22.12 11.07 -1.54
C ALA A 18 22.63 12.08 -0.49
N LEU A 19 21.75 12.93 0.07
CA LEU A 19 22.12 13.87 1.14
C LEU A 19 22.63 13.19 2.42
N HIS A 20 22.11 12.01 2.72
CA HIS A 20 22.45 11.26 3.93
C HIS A 20 23.54 10.21 3.71
N ASN A 21 23.99 10.01 2.47
CA ASN A 21 25.03 9.05 2.15
C ASN A 21 26.43 9.65 2.42
N PRO A 22 27.22 9.09 3.35
CA PRO A 22 28.56 9.60 3.66
C PRO A 22 29.56 9.42 2.50
N ASN A 23 29.28 8.52 1.55
CA ASN A 23 30.13 8.24 0.39
C ASN A 23 29.86 9.17 -0.81
N VAL A 24 28.96 10.16 -0.65
CA VAL A 24 28.63 11.13 -1.70
C VAL A 24 29.41 12.43 -1.47
N SER A 25 29.94 13.01 -2.54
CA SER A 25 30.69 14.27 -2.49
C SER A 25 29.80 15.44 -2.07
N ASP A 26 30.41 16.47 -1.47
CA ASP A 26 29.67 17.64 -1.00
C ASP A 26 29.04 18.44 -2.13
N GLU A 27 29.67 18.45 -3.32
CA GLU A 27 29.13 19.06 -4.53
C GLU A 27 27.86 18.33 -5.02
N ALA A 28 27.85 17.01 -4.97
CA ALA A 28 26.66 16.21 -5.30
C ALA A 28 25.54 16.38 -4.26
N LYS A 29 25.88 16.55 -2.97
CA LYS A 29 24.89 16.89 -1.94
C LYS A 29 24.30 18.28 -2.15
N HIS A 30 25.12 19.26 -2.51
CA HIS A 30 24.65 20.61 -2.83
C HIS A 30 23.66 20.60 -4.01
N HIS A 31 23.99 19.85 -5.07
CA HIS A 31 23.09 19.68 -6.22
C HIS A 31 21.79 18.95 -5.82
N ALA A 32 21.88 17.88 -5.02
CA ALA A 32 20.70 17.18 -4.52
C ALA A 32 19.77 18.10 -3.71
N ALA A 33 20.33 18.96 -2.86
CA ALA A 33 19.57 19.94 -2.09
C ALA A 33 18.86 20.96 -2.98
N GLN A 34 19.52 21.44 -4.05
CA GLN A 34 18.93 22.38 -5.01
C GLN A 34 17.75 21.76 -5.76
N VAL A 35 17.88 20.51 -6.22
CA VAL A 35 16.79 19.81 -6.94
C VAL A 35 15.58 19.58 -6.03
N ILE A 36 15.80 19.21 -4.76
CA ILE A 36 14.72 19.04 -3.78
C ILE A 36 14.00 20.37 -3.52
N ALA A 37 14.75 21.47 -3.37
CA ALA A 37 14.18 22.80 -3.14
C ALA A 37 13.36 23.31 -4.33
N ALA A 38 13.85 23.10 -5.55
CA ALA A 38 13.14 23.47 -6.78
C ALA A 38 11.82 22.71 -6.93
N HIS A 39 11.83 21.39 -6.66
CA HIS A 39 10.61 20.58 -6.70
C HIS A 39 9.61 21.00 -5.62
N ALA A 40 10.06 21.23 -4.38
CA ALA A 40 9.19 21.69 -3.30
C ALA A 40 8.52 23.04 -3.63
N ALA A 41 9.24 23.96 -4.27
CA ALA A 41 8.68 25.23 -4.73
C ALA A 41 7.63 25.03 -5.85
N ALA A 42 7.87 24.11 -6.78
CA ALA A 42 6.93 23.78 -7.85
C ALA A 42 5.64 23.13 -7.31
N THR A 43 5.74 22.22 -6.34
CA THR A 43 4.57 21.60 -5.68
C THR A 43 3.76 22.63 -4.91
N ALA A 44 4.43 23.55 -4.18
CA ALA A 44 3.76 24.62 -3.45
C ALA A 44 3.00 25.60 -4.36
N GLN A 45 3.48 25.84 -5.58
CA GLN A 45 2.78 26.66 -6.57
C GLN A 45 1.58 25.93 -7.19
N ALA A 46 1.63 24.60 -7.31
CA ALA A 46 0.51 23.79 -7.79
C ALA A 46 -0.62 23.65 -6.74
N GLU A 47 -0.27 23.56 -5.45
CA GLU A 47 -1.24 23.45 -4.35
C GLU A 47 -1.95 24.77 -4.01
N GLN A 48 -1.43 25.91 -4.43
CA GLN A 48 -2.10 27.21 -4.28
C GLN A 48 -3.20 27.48 -5.33
N ALA A 49 -3.36 26.61 -6.33
CA ALA A 49 -4.36 26.73 -7.40
C ALA A 49 -5.59 25.82 -7.23
N ALA A 50 -5.61 24.92 -6.24
CA ALA A 50 -6.79 24.12 -5.90
C ALA A 50 -7.43 24.67 -4.63
N PRO A 51 -8.77 24.78 -4.53
CA PRO A 51 -9.43 25.08 -3.27
C PRO A 51 -9.32 23.84 -2.37
N ALA A 52 -8.14 23.67 -1.77
CA ALA A 52 -7.84 22.69 -0.73
C ALA A 52 -8.50 23.15 0.59
N GLY A 53 -9.82 23.28 0.56
CA GLY A 53 -10.64 23.19 1.76
C GLY A 53 -10.64 21.73 2.21
N ASP A 54 -9.58 21.38 2.95
CA ASP A 54 -9.45 20.22 3.86
C ASP A 54 -10.16 18.93 3.38
N ALA A 55 -9.43 18.05 2.71
CA ALA A 55 -9.95 16.76 2.23
C ALA A 55 -10.68 15.96 3.33
N HIS A 56 -10.27 16.14 4.58
CA HIS A 56 -10.95 15.56 5.74
C HIS A 56 -12.38 16.09 5.89
N GLN A 57 -12.59 17.41 5.77
CA GLN A 57 -13.91 18.02 5.83
C GLN A 57 -14.82 17.47 4.72
N ASN A 58 -14.32 17.35 3.49
CA ASN A 58 -15.09 16.79 2.38
C ASN A 58 -15.52 15.33 2.64
N HIS A 59 -14.65 14.52 3.24
CA HIS A 59 -14.99 13.14 3.64
C HIS A 59 -16.05 13.12 4.75
N VAL A 60 -15.92 13.99 5.76
CA VAL A 60 -16.88 14.13 6.86
C VAL A 60 -18.26 14.55 6.33
N ILE A 61 -18.31 15.53 5.43
CA ILE A 61 -19.53 16.00 4.76
C ILE A 61 -20.19 14.87 3.97
N ARG A 62 -19.41 14.11 3.20
CA ARG A 62 -19.90 12.96 2.43
C ARG A 62 -20.47 11.88 3.35
N GLY A 63 -19.82 11.62 4.49
CA GLY A 63 -20.31 10.68 5.51
C GLY A 63 -21.68 11.09 6.05
N TYR A 64 -21.84 12.34 6.48
CA TYR A 64 -23.13 12.83 6.97
C TYR A 64 -24.22 12.79 5.89
N LYS A 65 -23.90 13.13 4.63
CA LYS A 65 -24.87 12.97 3.53
C LYS A 65 -25.31 11.52 3.33
N ALA A 66 -24.39 10.56 3.41
CA ALA A 66 -24.70 9.14 3.29
C ALA A 66 -25.64 8.67 4.42
N THR A 67 -25.46 9.17 5.65
CA THR A 67 -26.36 8.83 6.77
C THR A 67 -27.80 9.29 6.53
N LEU A 68 -28.01 10.44 5.87
CA LEU A 68 -29.35 10.92 5.54
C LEU A 68 -30.06 10.05 4.50
N THR A 69 -29.31 9.47 3.57
CA THR A 69 -29.84 8.62 2.49
C THR A 69 -29.99 7.15 2.88
N ASN A 70 -29.35 6.69 3.97
CA ASN A 70 -29.38 5.29 4.36
C ASN A 70 -30.69 4.96 5.11
N PRO A 71 -31.56 4.08 4.56
CA PRO A 71 -32.84 3.74 5.19
C PRO A 71 -32.68 3.01 6.53
N ASN A 72 -31.52 2.39 6.79
CA ASN A 72 -31.24 1.63 8.01
C ASN A 72 -30.66 2.48 9.15
N THR A 73 -30.71 3.81 9.03
CA THR A 73 -30.26 4.74 10.08
C THR A 73 -31.44 5.29 10.87
N SER A 74 -31.26 5.49 12.18
CA SER A 74 -32.31 6.03 13.04
C SER A 74 -32.59 7.51 12.75
N ASP A 75 -33.77 7.97 13.14
CA ASP A 75 -34.17 9.35 12.90
C ASP A 75 -33.35 10.35 13.74
N GLU A 76 -32.89 9.95 14.94
CA GLU A 76 -31.97 10.75 15.74
C GLU A 76 -30.61 10.92 15.05
N ALA A 77 -30.08 9.86 14.43
CA ALA A 77 -28.82 9.92 13.69
C ALA A 77 -28.92 10.84 12.46
N LYS A 78 -30.06 10.80 11.76
CA LYS A 78 -30.32 11.71 10.64
C LYS A 78 -30.46 13.16 11.11
N ALA A 79 -31.14 13.41 12.22
CA ALA A 79 -31.27 14.75 12.79
C ALA A 79 -29.89 15.33 13.16
N HIS A 80 -29.02 14.52 13.78
CA HIS A 80 -27.65 14.93 14.10
C HIS A 80 -26.81 15.23 12.85
N ALA A 81 -26.92 14.40 11.81
CA ALA A 81 -26.23 14.62 10.54
C ALA A 81 -26.68 15.92 9.84
N ARG A 82 -27.98 16.25 9.88
CA ARG A 82 -28.50 17.53 9.37
C ARG A 82 -27.90 18.72 10.12
N ALA A 83 -27.87 18.66 11.45
CA ALA A 83 -27.31 19.72 12.28
C ALA A 83 -25.83 19.96 11.96
N LYS A 84 -25.04 18.89 11.78
CA LYS A 84 -23.62 18.98 11.43
C LYS A 84 -23.38 19.55 10.03
N LEU A 85 -24.22 19.21 9.05
CA LEU A 85 -24.11 19.79 7.70
C LEU A 85 -24.49 21.28 7.69
N ALA A 86 -25.48 21.68 8.47
CA ALA A 86 -25.87 23.08 8.61
C ALA A 86 -24.79 23.93 9.32
N GLU A 87 -24.15 23.38 10.36
CA GLU A 87 -23.02 24.00 11.08
C GLU A 87 -21.84 24.30 10.15
N LEU A 88 -21.57 23.40 9.19
CA LEU A 88 -20.50 23.57 8.20
C LEU A 88 -20.83 24.58 7.09
N GLY A 89 -21.96 25.29 7.17
CA GLY A 89 -22.36 26.30 6.20
C GLY A 89 -22.74 25.73 4.83
N ILE A 90 -22.87 24.40 4.73
CA ILE A 90 -23.36 23.74 3.52
C ILE A 90 -24.87 23.87 3.54
N LYS A 91 -25.35 24.93 2.87
CA LYS A 91 -26.77 25.09 2.60
C LYS A 91 -27.27 23.81 1.94
N GLU A 92 -28.40 23.33 2.43
CA GLU A 92 -29.11 22.17 1.93
C GLU A 92 -29.59 22.49 0.50
N GLU A 93 -28.66 22.45 -0.45
CA GLU A 93 -28.98 22.10 -1.82
C GLU A 93 -29.30 20.60 -1.74
N VAL A 94 -30.50 20.30 -1.23
CA VAL A 94 -31.22 19.10 -1.64
C VAL A 94 -31.32 19.26 -3.14
N HIS A 95 -30.33 18.69 -3.84
CA HIS A 95 -30.59 18.23 -5.18
C HIS A 95 -31.61 17.12 -5.00
N GLU A 96 -32.89 17.52 -4.92
CA GLU A 96 -34.07 16.77 -5.36
C GLU A 96 -33.95 16.50 -6.87
N GLY A 97 -32.74 16.18 -7.34
CA GLY A 97 -32.59 15.41 -8.53
C GLY A 97 -33.02 14.03 -8.12
N ASN A 98 -34.08 13.56 -8.75
CA ASN A 98 -34.19 12.17 -9.13
C ASN A 98 -32.77 11.65 -9.43
N HIS A 99 -32.12 11.05 -8.43
CA HIS A 99 -31.42 9.84 -8.73
C HIS A 99 -32.55 8.92 -9.13
N GLU A 100 -32.90 8.98 -10.43
CA GLU A 100 -33.34 7.80 -11.13
C GLU A 100 -32.57 6.67 -10.47
N PRO A 101 -33.23 5.57 -10.03
CA PRO A 101 -32.45 4.37 -9.84
C PRO A 101 -31.64 4.32 -11.13
N HIS A 102 -30.32 4.44 -11.04
CA HIS A 102 -29.53 4.04 -12.17
C HIS A 102 -30.02 2.63 -12.33
N GLN A 103 -30.91 2.44 -13.31
CA GLN A 103 -30.97 1.23 -14.05
C GLN A 103 -29.52 1.17 -14.51
N HIS A 104 -28.68 0.54 -13.68
CA HIS A 104 -27.77 -0.45 -14.14
C HIS A 104 -28.65 -1.40 -14.95
N GLN A 105 -29.05 -0.94 -16.14
CA GLN A 105 -29.54 -1.68 -17.27
C GLN A 105 -28.45 -2.69 -17.41
N GLY A 106 -28.65 -3.86 -16.81
CA GLY A 106 -27.61 -4.79 -16.40
C GLY A 106 -26.40 -4.58 -17.27
N HIS A 107 -25.49 -3.70 -16.84
CA HIS A 107 -24.16 -3.71 -17.36
C HIS A 107 -23.64 -4.92 -16.60
N SER A 108 -23.94 -6.10 -17.14
CA SER A 108 -22.84 -6.96 -17.53
C SER A 108 -21.78 -6.03 -18.10
N HIS A 109 -20.97 -5.44 -17.22
CA HIS A 109 -19.56 -5.64 -17.33
C HIS A 109 -19.42 -7.16 -17.49
N GLU A 110 -19.61 -7.64 -18.73
CA GLU A 110 -18.53 -8.36 -19.35
C GLU A 110 -17.31 -7.56 -18.95
N HIS A 111 -16.73 -8.08 -17.88
CA HIS A 111 -15.42 -7.78 -17.41
C HIS A 111 -14.57 -8.15 -18.61
N HIS A 112 -14.56 -7.28 -19.63
CA HIS A 112 -13.55 -7.28 -20.64
C HIS A 112 -12.32 -7.18 -19.77
N PRO A 113 -11.53 -8.27 -19.67
CA PRO A 113 -10.23 -8.09 -19.09
C PRO A 113 -9.64 -7.06 -20.04
N ARG A 114 -9.50 -5.82 -19.57
CA ARG A 114 -8.35 -5.05 -20.03
C ARG A 114 -7.24 -6.09 -19.97
N PRO A 115 -6.52 -6.38 -21.06
CA PRO A 115 -5.28 -7.08 -20.90
C PRO A 115 -4.43 -6.11 -20.08
N HIS A 116 -4.57 -6.19 -18.76
CA HIS A 116 -3.46 -6.06 -17.87
C HIS A 116 -2.45 -6.93 -18.58
N VAL A 117 -1.48 -6.27 -19.20
CA VAL A 117 -0.21 -6.90 -19.48
C VAL A 117 0.30 -7.23 -18.09
N HIS A 118 -0.23 -8.32 -17.55
CA HIS A 118 0.27 -9.00 -16.39
C HIS A 118 1.59 -9.50 -16.94
N THR A 119 2.64 -8.71 -16.69
CA THR A 119 3.99 -9.23 -16.68
C THR A 119 3.91 -10.56 -15.94
N PRO A 120 4.07 -11.71 -16.62
CA PRO A 120 3.93 -13.01 -16.00
C PRO A 120 5.14 -13.17 -15.08
N GLY A 121 4.95 -12.75 -13.82
CA GLY A 121 6.04 -12.60 -12.86
C GLY A 121 5.71 -11.81 -11.60
N HIS A 122 4.47 -11.36 -11.38
CA HIS A 122 4.04 -10.83 -10.09
C HIS A 122 2.90 -11.68 -9.51
N HIS A 123 3.26 -12.92 -9.19
CA HIS A 123 2.60 -13.69 -8.14
C HIS A 123 2.83 -12.90 -6.84
N VAL A 124 1.83 -12.14 -6.41
CA VAL A 124 1.81 -11.68 -5.02
C VAL A 124 1.63 -12.97 -4.22
N PRO A 125 2.62 -13.42 -3.45
CA PRO A 125 2.54 -14.72 -2.82
C PRO A 125 1.32 -14.71 -1.89
N GLU A 126 0.48 -15.72 -2.02
CA GLU A 126 -0.74 -15.96 -1.23
C GLU A 126 -0.49 -15.77 0.28
N ALA A 127 0.75 -16.02 0.71
CA ALA A 127 1.31 -15.72 2.03
C ALA A 127 1.14 -14.27 2.51
N GLN A 128 1.15 -13.26 1.63
CA GLN A 128 0.92 -11.86 2.02
C GLN A 128 -0.54 -11.60 2.38
N HIS A 129 -1.49 -12.22 1.68
CA HIS A 129 -2.92 -12.06 2.01
C HIS A 129 -3.22 -12.68 3.37
N GLU A 130 -2.69 -13.88 3.62
CA GLU A 130 -2.83 -14.59 4.88
C GLU A 130 -2.21 -13.82 6.06
N HIS A 131 -1.03 -13.22 5.89
CA HIS A 131 -0.38 -12.44 6.96
C HIS A 131 -1.22 -11.23 7.42
N HIS A 132 -1.91 -10.55 6.49
CA HIS A 132 -2.80 -9.44 6.84
C HIS A 132 -4.07 -9.93 7.53
N VAL A 133 -4.62 -11.07 7.10
CA VAL A 133 -5.80 -11.70 7.70
C VAL A 133 -5.50 -12.18 9.13
N LEU A 134 -4.36 -12.84 9.36
CA LEU A 134 -3.93 -13.25 10.70
C LEU A 134 -3.63 -12.06 11.61
N GLY A 135 -3.06 -10.97 11.06
CA GLY A 135 -2.91 -9.69 11.76
C GLY A 135 -4.26 -9.13 12.23
N GLY A 136 -5.29 -9.19 11.37
CA GLY A 136 -6.65 -8.75 11.70
C GLY A 136 -7.30 -9.56 12.82
N TYR A 137 -7.13 -10.89 12.82
CA TYR A 137 -7.62 -11.73 13.93
C TYR A 137 -6.89 -11.44 15.25
N LYS A 138 -5.58 -11.20 15.23
CA LYS A 138 -4.83 -10.77 16.42
C LYS A 138 -5.31 -9.42 16.97
N ALA A 139 -5.57 -8.45 16.08
CA ALA A 139 -6.15 -7.16 16.46
C ALA A 139 -7.54 -7.31 17.09
N THR A 140 -8.35 -8.25 16.58
CA THR A 140 -9.69 -8.55 17.12
C THR A 140 -9.62 -9.08 18.56
N LEU A 141 -8.59 -9.86 18.89
CA LEU A 141 -8.35 -10.34 20.26
C LEU A 141 -7.85 -9.25 21.22
N ALA A 142 -7.09 -8.28 20.71
CA ALA A 142 -6.55 -7.18 21.51
C ALA A 142 -7.58 -6.06 21.77
N ASN A 143 -8.61 -5.95 20.95
CA ASN A 143 -9.63 -4.92 21.11
C ASN A 143 -10.57 -5.23 22.29
N PRO A 144 -10.69 -4.36 23.31
CA PRO A 144 -11.60 -4.59 24.43
C PRO A 144 -13.08 -4.52 24.02
N ASN A 145 -13.40 -3.83 22.92
CA ASN A 145 -14.77 -3.60 22.45
C ASN A 145 -15.29 -4.68 21.48
N THR A 146 -14.54 -5.76 21.24
CA THR A 146 -15.01 -6.88 20.42
C THR A 146 -15.78 -7.90 21.27
N SER A 147 -16.81 -8.49 20.67
CA SER A 147 -17.64 -9.50 21.33
C SER A 147 -16.86 -10.79 21.59
N ASP A 148 -17.30 -11.55 22.59
CA ASP A 148 -16.65 -12.82 22.95
C ASP A 148 -16.77 -13.86 21.84
N GLU A 149 -17.86 -13.85 21.07
CA GLU A 149 -18.04 -14.71 19.89
C GLU A 149 -17.02 -14.36 18.79
N ALA A 150 -16.77 -13.08 18.54
CA ALA A 150 -15.78 -12.64 17.56
C ALA A 150 -14.34 -13.02 18.01
N LYS A 151 -14.06 -12.94 19.31
CA LYS A 151 -12.78 -13.39 19.88
C LYS A 151 -12.62 -14.91 19.80
N ALA A 152 -13.67 -15.68 20.05
CA ALA A 152 -13.64 -17.13 19.93
C ALA A 152 -13.33 -17.56 18.48
N HIS A 153 -14.01 -16.96 17.50
CA HIS A 153 -13.78 -17.21 16.08
C HIS A 153 -12.36 -16.78 15.65
N ALA A 154 -11.88 -15.62 16.12
CA ALA A 154 -10.53 -15.17 15.83
C ALA A 154 -9.44 -16.14 16.36
N ARG A 155 -9.66 -16.75 17.54
CA ARG A 155 -8.76 -17.79 18.08
C ARG A 155 -8.76 -19.06 17.23
N GLU A 156 -9.92 -19.52 16.80
CA GLU A 156 -10.07 -20.70 15.96
C GLU A 156 -9.34 -20.53 14.61
N MET A 157 -9.53 -19.37 13.97
CA MET A 157 -8.88 -19.06 12.69
C MET A 157 -7.35 -18.95 12.82
N LEU A 158 -6.84 -18.40 13.93
CA LEU A 158 -5.40 -18.36 14.21
C LEU A 158 -4.83 -19.76 14.45
N ALA A 159 -5.51 -20.60 15.22
CA ALA A 159 -5.08 -21.98 15.48
C ALA A 159 -5.06 -22.83 14.21
N LYS A 160 -6.05 -22.67 13.33
CA LYS A 160 -6.12 -23.35 12.04
C LYS A 160 -5.00 -22.93 11.10
N ALA A 161 -4.68 -21.63 11.08
CA ALA A 161 -3.57 -21.13 10.29
C ALA A 161 -2.21 -21.59 10.84
N GLU A 162 -2.05 -21.70 12.15
CA GLU A 162 -0.85 -22.24 12.78
C GLU A 162 -0.65 -23.74 12.48
N GLN A 163 -1.73 -24.49 12.29
CA GLN A 163 -1.68 -25.89 11.82
C GLN A 163 -1.47 -26.02 10.30
N GLY A 164 -1.87 -25.03 9.50
CA GLY A 164 -1.70 -25.01 8.04
C GLY A 164 -0.35 -24.45 7.58
N VAL A 165 0.26 -23.58 8.38
CA VAL A 165 1.64 -23.13 8.18
C VAL A 165 2.55 -24.19 8.79
N GLY A 166 2.81 -25.23 8.00
CA GLY A 166 4.05 -25.97 8.15
C GLY A 166 5.19 -24.95 8.13
N GLY A 167 5.77 -24.66 9.29
CA GLY A 167 7.01 -23.91 9.37
C GLY A 167 8.01 -24.55 8.41
N ASP A 168 8.87 -23.71 7.81
CA ASP A 168 9.98 -24.09 6.92
C ASP A 168 9.73 -23.98 5.39
N THR A 169 8.88 -23.06 4.92
CA THR A 169 8.95 -22.57 3.50
C THR A 169 9.78 -21.31 3.38
N ARG A 170 9.62 -20.35 4.31
CA ARG A 170 10.32 -19.05 4.26
C ARG A 170 11.84 -19.18 4.43
N ASP A 171 12.30 -20.11 5.27
CA ASP A 171 13.73 -20.34 5.49
C ASP A 171 14.36 -21.07 4.30
N LYS A 172 13.66 -22.06 3.73
CA LYS A 172 14.07 -22.75 2.49
C LYS A 172 14.12 -21.81 1.27
N GLU A 173 13.09 -20.97 1.10
CA GLU A 173 13.05 -19.98 0.02
C GLU A 173 14.19 -18.97 0.16
N HIS A 174 14.45 -18.50 1.38
CA HIS A 174 15.57 -17.59 1.65
C HIS A 174 16.91 -18.25 1.30
N GLU A 175 17.12 -19.49 1.75
CA GLU A 175 18.33 -20.25 1.46
C GLU A 175 18.49 -20.48 -0.05
N GLU A 176 17.44 -20.86 -0.77
CA GLU A 176 17.46 -21.04 -2.23
C GLU A 176 17.82 -19.73 -2.97
N HIS A 177 17.25 -18.59 -2.55
CA HIS A 177 17.55 -17.28 -3.12
C HIS A 177 19.02 -16.87 -2.87
N VAL A 178 19.54 -17.14 -1.68
CA VAL A 178 20.94 -16.87 -1.32
C VAL A 178 21.89 -17.71 -2.19
N MET A 179 21.62 -19.02 -2.33
CA MET A 179 22.41 -19.92 -3.17
C MET A 179 22.39 -19.49 -4.64
N ARG A 180 21.24 -19.07 -5.15
CA ARG A 180 21.11 -18.52 -6.51
C ARG A 180 21.93 -17.24 -6.71
N GLY A 181 21.97 -16.36 -5.71
CA GLY A 181 22.79 -15.16 -5.72
C GLY A 181 24.28 -15.46 -5.84
N TYR A 182 24.78 -16.40 -5.03
CA TYR A 182 26.20 -16.79 -5.09
C TYR A 182 26.58 -17.45 -6.42
N LYS A 183 25.68 -18.25 -7.03
CA LYS A 183 25.89 -18.79 -8.40
C LYS A 183 25.98 -17.68 -9.45
N ALA A 184 25.14 -16.65 -9.34
CA ALA A 184 25.19 -15.50 -10.24
C ALA A 184 26.51 -14.73 -10.11
N THR A 185 27.03 -14.59 -8.88
CA THR A 185 28.34 -13.96 -8.60
C THR A 185 29.48 -14.65 -9.35
N LEU A 186 29.46 -15.99 -9.48
CA LEU A 186 30.48 -16.73 -10.24
C LEU A 186 30.40 -16.53 -11.75
N SER A 187 29.19 -16.30 -12.27
CA SER A 187 28.95 -16.13 -13.71
C SER A 187 29.14 -14.69 -14.18
N ASN A 188 29.19 -13.72 -13.26
CA ASN A 188 29.26 -12.30 -13.60
C ASN A 188 30.73 -11.88 -13.89
N PRO A 189 31.04 -11.40 -15.11
CA PRO A 189 32.39 -10.97 -15.48
C PRO A 189 32.86 -9.71 -14.73
N ASN A 190 31.93 -8.91 -14.18
CA ASN A 190 32.23 -7.65 -13.49
C ASN A 190 32.48 -7.82 -11.98
N VAL A 191 32.53 -9.06 -11.49
CA VAL A 191 32.80 -9.37 -10.09
C VAL A 191 34.28 -9.67 -9.90
N SER A 192 34.87 -9.22 -8.79
CA SER A 192 36.27 -9.48 -8.45
C SER A 192 36.54 -10.97 -8.19
N GLU A 193 37.76 -11.41 -8.43
CA GLU A 193 38.14 -12.81 -8.21
C GLU A 193 38.03 -13.20 -6.73
N GLU A 194 38.30 -12.28 -5.80
CA GLU A 194 38.14 -12.50 -4.35
C GLU A 194 36.67 -12.81 -3.99
N ALA A 195 35.72 -12.07 -4.57
CA ALA A 195 34.30 -12.30 -4.36
C ALA A 195 33.83 -13.63 -4.99
N LYS A 196 34.42 -14.06 -6.11
CA LYS A 196 34.15 -15.37 -6.71
C LYS A 196 34.74 -16.53 -5.91
N VAL A 197 35.87 -16.33 -5.23
CA VAL A 197 36.42 -17.34 -4.32
C VAL A 197 35.50 -17.51 -3.12
N HIS A 198 35.09 -16.41 -2.49
CA HIS A 198 34.14 -16.45 -1.36
C HIS A 198 32.79 -17.09 -1.76
N ALA A 199 32.26 -16.77 -2.95
CA ALA A 199 31.04 -17.39 -3.45
C ALA A 199 31.18 -18.92 -3.66
N ARG A 200 32.34 -19.40 -4.13
CA ARG A 200 32.63 -20.83 -4.27
C ARG A 200 32.70 -21.54 -2.91
N GLU A 201 33.36 -20.94 -1.93
CA GLU A 201 33.46 -21.50 -0.58
C GLU A 201 32.09 -21.59 0.09
N TYR A 202 31.27 -20.54 -0.04
CA TYR A 202 29.92 -20.52 0.51
C TYR A 202 29.02 -21.61 -0.09
N LEU A 203 29.04 -21.76 -1.42
CA LEU A 203 28.26 -22.80 -2.11
C LEU A 203 28.72 -24.21 -1.71
N LYS A 204 30.04 -24.44 -1.61
CA LYS A 204 30.60 -25.72 -1.18
C LYS A 204 30.23 -26.07 0.27
N ALA A 205 30.23 -25.09 1.17
CA ALA A 205 29.85 -25.29 2.56
C ALA A 205 28.36 -25.68 2.72
N HIS A 206 27.50 -25.22 1.80
CA HIS A 206 26.07 -25.51 1.78
C HIS A 206 25.70 -26.68 0.84
N GLY A 207 26.66 -27.55 0.52
CA GLY A 207 26.42 -28.79 -0.22
C GLY A 207 26.19 -28.64 -1.72
N GLU A 208 26.43 -27.44 -2.27
CA GLU A 208 26.32 -27.16 -3.70
C GLU A 208 27.69 -27.25 -4.38
N HIS A 209 27.79 -28.16 -5.34
CA HIS A 209 29.01 -28.39 -6.09
C HIS A 209 29.01 -27.49 -7.33
N VAL A 210 29.90 -26.50 -7.33
CA VAL A 210 30.17 -25.57 -8.44
C VAL A 210 31.41 -25.95 -9.23
#